data_AF-A0A1F8SKB7-F1
#
_entry.id   AF-A0A1F8SKB7-F1
#
_cell.length_a   1.000
_cell.length_b   1.000
_cell.length_c   1.000
_cell.angle_alpha   90.00
_cell.angle_beta   90.00
_cell.angle_gamma   90.00
#
_symmetry.space_group_name_H-M   'P 1'
#
loop_
_entity.id
_entity.type
_entity.pdbx_description
1 polymer ?
#
loop_
_entity_poly.entity_id
_entity_poly.type
_entity_poly.pdbx_seq_one_letter_code
_entity_poly.pdbx_strand_id
1 'polypeptide(L)'
;MAERVGALAKDALAIIALGTCAAYGGIAAGKPNPGGYTGTDKFLESRKISKPLVNLPGCPPHPDWFVGTVASVLLLGLPKPEDLDELKRPKVFYGNLIHENCPRRAYFDEGKFARKFGEPGCLNELGCKGPVTHADCSLRMWNHGTNWCIGAGSPCIGCCEPGFPDLVAPFYQKLDDANMPTIGKLQGKEK
;
A
#
# COMPACT_ATOMS: atom_id res chain seq x y z
N MET A 1 21.12 -2.82 -12.35
CA MET A 1 19.80 -2.16 -12.35
C MET A 1 19.88 -0.69 -11.95
N ALA A 2 20.43 -0.37 -10.78
CA ALA A 2 20.55 1.00 -10.24
C ALA A 2 21.03 2.04 -11.27
N GLU A 3 22.15 1.80 -11.96
CA GLU A 3 22.67 2.75 -12.96
C GLU A 3 21.68 3.03 -14.11
N ARG A 4 20.96 2.01 -14.59
CA ARG A 4 19.97 2.17 -15.66
C ARG A 4 18.77 3.00 -15.19
N VAL A 5 18.27 2.73 -13.98
CA VAL A 5 17.18 3.53 -13.38
C VAL A 5 17.64 4.97 -13.20
N GLY A 6 18.85 5.19 -12.69
CA GLY A 6 19.41 6.53 -12.47
C GLY A 6 19.58 7.33 -13.76
N ALA A 7 20.04 6.69 -14.85
CA ALA A 7 20.16 7.33 -16.15
C ALA A 7 18.78 7.76 -16.70
N LEU A 8 17.81 6.85 -16.71
CA LEU A 8 16.46 7.14 -17.24
C LEU A 8 15.68 8.14 -16.37
N ALA A 9 15.85 8.07 -15.05
CA ALA A 9 15.15 8.94 -14.12
C ALA A 9 15.51 10.43 -14.32
N LYS A 10 16.76 10.75 -14.66
CA LYS A 10 17.20 12.16 -14.84
C LYS A 10 16.46 12.87 -15.97
N ASP A 11 16.08 12.14 -17.00
CA ASP A 11 15.42 12.72 -18.19
C ASP A 11 13.91 12.49 -18.19
N ALA A 12 13.38 11.72 -17.24
CA ALA A 12 11.95 11.47 -17.12
C ALA A 12 11.16 12.76 -16.80
N LEU A 13 9.95 12.86 -17.35
CA LEU A 13 8.96 13.87 -16.95
C LEU A 13 8.52 13.63 -15.50
N ALA A 14 8.21 12.38 -15.18
CA ALA A 14 7.83 11.90 -13.86
C ALA A 14 8.12 10.40 -13.76
N ILE A 15 8.10 9.87 -12.54
CA ILE A 15 8.39 8.48 -12.20
C ILE A 15 7.17 7.90 -11.50
N ILE A 16 6.68 6.76 -11.98
CA ILE A 16 5.64 5.98 -11.32
C ILE A 16 6.30 4.76 -10.68
N ALA A 17 6.31 4.69 -9.35
CA ALA A 17 6.77 3.52 -8.62
C ALA A 17 5.62 2.53 -8.48
N LEU A 18 5.59 1.56 -9.40
CA LEU A 18 4.52 0.57 -9.51
C LEU A 18 4.74 -0.62 -8.56
N GLY A 19 3.84 -0.77 -7.60
CA GLY A 19 3.83 -1.82 -6.60
C GLY A 19 4.69 -1.51 -5.37
N THR A 20 4.44 -2.24 -4.29
CA THR A 20 5.09 -2.00 -2.98
C THR A 20 6.60 -2.19 -3.05
N CYS A 21 7.08 -3.10 -3.91
CA CYS A 21 8.51 -3.28 -4.15
C CYS A 21 9.15 -1.99 -4.69
N ALA A 22 8.54 -1.34 -5.68
CA ALA A 22 9.07 -0.11 -6.24
C ALA A 22 8.86 1.08 -5.30
N ALA A 23 7.70 1.17 -4.63
CA ALA A 23 7.38 2.30 -3.77
C ALA A 23 8.25 2.30 -2.50
N TYR A 24 8.37 1.16 -1.83
CA TYR A 24 8.93 1.07 -0.47
C TYR A 24 10.00 -0.03 -0.29
N GLY A 25 10.22 -0.88 -1.30
CA GLY A 25 11.10 -2.06 -1.23
C GLY A 25 10.32 -3.36 -1.06
N GLY A 26 9.20 -3.33 -0.34
CA GLY A 26 8.25 -4.44 -0.19
C GLY A 26 8.88 -5.71 0.38
N ILE A 27 8.36 -6.89 0.00
CA ILE A 27 8.81 -8.19 0.51
C ILE A 27 10.32 -8.40 0.36
N ALA A 28 10.92 -7.92 -0.73
CA ALA A 28 12.36 -8.07 -0.98
C ALA A 28 13.20 -7.28 0.03
N ALA A 29 12.71 -6.13 0.49
CA ALA A 29 13.37 -5.30 1.48
C ALA A 29 13.06 -5.69 2.94
N GLY A 30 12.24 -6.72 3.16
CA GLY A 30 11.98 -7.26 4.49
C GLY A 30 13.24 -7.81 5.15
N LYS A 31 13.27 -7.83 6.48
CA LYS A 31 14.41 -8.32 7.26
C LYS A 31 14.77 -9.77 6.88
N PRO A 32 16.06 -10.11 6.72
CA PRO A 32 17.24 -9.28 7.00
C PRO A 32 17.76 -8.42 5.83
N ASN A 33 17.05 -8.35 4.69
CA ASN A 33 17.41 -7.56 3.51
C ASN A 33 18.88 -7.65 3.05
N PRO A 34 19.42 -8.85 2.76
CA PRO A 34 20.82 -9.02 2.38
C PRO A 34 21.16 -8.36 1.02
N GLY A 35 20.15 -8.10 0.18
CA GLY A 35 20.33 -7.44 -1.12
C GLY A 35 20.31 -5.91 -1.05
N GLY A 36 20.05 -5.31 0.12
CA GLY A 36 19.99 -3.85 0.27
C GLY A 36 18.88 -3.20 -0.56
N TYR A 37 17.77 -3.92 -0.77
CA TYR A 37 16.63 -3.42 -1.55
C TYR A 37 16.00 -2.22 -0.84
N THR A 38 15.57 -1.23 -1.63
CA THR A 38 15.01 0.03 -1.14
C THR A 38 13.93 0.54 -2.10
N GLY A 39 13.08 1.43 -1.60
CA GLY A 39 12.07 2.12 -2.41
C GLY A 39 12.67 3.17 -3.34
N THR A 40 11.91 3.51 -4.38
CA THR A 40 12.31 4.48 -5.42
C THR A 40 12.64 5.84 -4.82
N ASP A 41 11.91 6.29 -3.80
CA ASP A 41 12.15 7.59 -3.17
C ASP A 41 13.56 7.70 -2.60
N LYS A 42 13.94 6.74 -1.74
CA LYS A 42 15.28 6.65 -1.16
C LYS A 42 16.36 6.51 -2.23
N PHE A 43 16.08 5.77 -3.31
CA PHE A 43 17.00 5.64 -4.44
C PHE A 43 17.23 7.00 -5.14
N LEU A 44 16.17 7.75 -5.44
CA LEU A 44 16.26 9.06 -6.08
C LEU A 44 16.99 10.08 -5.19
N GLU A 45 16.68 10.10 -3.90
CA GLU A 45 17.37 10.91 -2.89
C GLU A 45 18.88 10.60 -2.86
N SER A 46 19.25 9.32 -2.82
CA SER A 46 20.66 8.88 -2.81
C SER A 46 21.44 9.31 -4.06
N ARG A 47 20.74 9.54 -5.17
CA ARG A 47 21.30 9.97 -6.46
C ARG A 47 21.10 11.46 -6.74
N LYS A 48 20.52 12.22 -5.80
CA LYS A 48 20.17 13.65 -5.95
C LYS A 48 19.31 13.93 -7.19
N ILE A 49 18.40 13.02 -7.52
CA ILE A 49 17.48 13.16 -8.66
C ILE A 49 16.18 13.76 -8.14
N SER A 50 15.91 15.01 -8.52
CA SER A 50 14.65 15.69 -8.18
C SER A 50 13.66 15.57 -9.33
N LYS A 51 12.80 14.55 -9.26
CA LYS A 51 11.73 14.32 -10.23
C LYS A 51 10.41 14.02 -9.52
N PRO A 52 9.27 14.41 -10.11
CA PRO A 52 7.96 14.03 -9.60
C PRO A 52 7.87 12.50 -9.48
N LEU A 53 7.50 12.02 -8.30
CA LEU A 53 7.33 10.60 -7.98
C LEU A 53 5.88 10.36 -7.57
N VAL A 54 5.25 9.38 -8.20
CA VAL A 54 3.92 8.88 -7.82
C VAL A 54 4.07 7.43 -7.38
N ASN A 55 3.73 7.15 -6.13
CA ASN A 55 3.77 5.80 -5.56
C ASN A 55 2.42 5.12 -5.76
N LEU A 56 2.42 3.95 -6.40
CA LEU A 56 1.25 3.08 -6.55
C LEU A 56 1.49 1.74 -5.85
N PRO A 57 1.53 1.71 -4.50
CA PRO A 57 1.80 0.48 -3.78
C PRO A 57 0.64 -0.54 -3.89
N GLY A 58 0.96 -1.76 -3.50
CA GLY A 58 0.15 -2.97 -3.64
C GLY A 58 1.03 -4.13 -4.09
N CYS A 59 0.71 -5.34 -3.67
CA CYS A 59 1.46 -6.56 -4.03
C CYS A 59 0.53 -7.64 -4.62
N PRO A 60 0.08 -7.49 -5.88
CA PRO A 60 0.34 -6.38 -6.81
C PRO A 60 -0.54 -5.14 -6.54
N PRO A 61 -0.28 -3.98 -7.19
CA PRO A 61 -1.23 -2.87 -7.22
C PRO A 61 -2.44 -3.22 -8.11
N HIS A 62 -3.60 -2.63 -7.82
CA HIS A 62 -4.79 -2.85 -8.64
C HIS A 62 -4.58 -2.33 -10.07
N PRO A 63 -5.02 -3.06 -11.12
CA PRO A 63 -4.86 -2.62 -12.51
C PRO A 63 -5.40 -1.22 -12.79
N ASP A 64 -6.60 -0.90 -12.30
CA ASP A 64 -7.22 0.43 -12.45
C ASP A 64 -6.40 1.55 -11.79
N TRP A 65 -5.65 1.28 -10.71
CA TRP A 65 -4.84 2.31 -10.09
C TRP A 65 -3.73 2.76 -11.04
N PHE A 66 -3.06 1.80 -11.70
CA PHE A 66 -2.04 2.11 -12.69
C PHE A 66 -2.63 2.79 -13.93
N VAL A 67 -3.65 2.18 -14.54
CA VAL A 67 -4.27 2.71 -15.76
C VAL A 67 -4.89 4.08 -15.50
N GLY A 68 -5.58 4.25 -14.37
CA GLY A 68 -6.19 5.51 -13.96
C GLY A 68 -5.15 6.61 -13.70
N THR A 69 -4.03 6.31 -13.05
CA THR A 69 -2.94 7.28 -12.88
C THR A 69 -2.33 7.69 -14.23
N VAL A 70 -2.02 6.74 -15.11
CA VAL A 70 -1.45 7.05 -16.44
C VAL A 70 -2.42 7.89 -17.27
N ALA A 71 -3.70 7.49 -17.32
CA ALA A 71 -4.74 8.23 -18.03
C ALA A 71 -4.92 9.65 -17.48
N SER A 72 -4.94 9.80 -16.16
CA SER A 72 -5.01 11.11 -15.50
C SER A 72 -3.83 11.99 -15.89
N VAL A 73 -2.60 11.45 -15.89
CA VAL A 73 -1.40 12.19 -16.29
C VAL A 73 -1.47 12.64 -17.75
N LEU A 74 -1.94 11.77 -18.66
CA LEU A 74 -2.06 12.10 -20.09
C LEU A 74 -3.14 13.15 -20.37
N LEU A 75 -4.24 13.14 -19.63
CA LEU A 75 -5.39 14.00 -19.87
C LEU A 75 -5.31 15.33 -19.11
N LEU A 76 -4.80 15.30 -17.88
CA LEU A 76 -4.86 16.41 -16.91
C LEU A 76 -3.47 16.95 -16.55
N GLY A 77 -2.40 16.27 -16.97
CA GLY A 77 -1.04 16.58 -16.56
C GLY A 77 -0.64 15.95 -15.22
N LEU A 78 0.53 16.31 -14.71
CA LEU A 78 1.05 15.73 -13.47
C LEU A 78 0.15 16.04 -12.26
N PRO A 79 -0.01 15.08 -11.32
CA PRO A 79 -0.80 15.31 -10.11
C PRO A 79 -0.19 16.44 -9.30
N LYS A 80 -1.05 17.25 -8.70
CA LYS A 80 -0.65 18.32 -7.79
C LYS A 80 -0.40 17.75 -6.39
N PRO A 81 0.34 18.46 -5.51
CA PRO A 81 0.59 18.00 -4.14
C PRO A 81 -0.69 17.68 -3.36
N GLU A 82 -1.79 18.39 -3.61
CA GLU A 82 -3.09 18.15 -2.98
C GLU A 82 -3.76 16.83 -3.43
N ASP A 83 -3.44 16.32 -4.61
CA ASP A 83 -3.96 15.06 -5.16
C ASP A 83 -3.26 13.83 -4.54
N LEU A 84 -2.09 14.04 -3.94
CA LEU A 84 -1.25 13.02 -3.33
C LEU A 84 -1.28 13.12 -1.80
N ASP A 85 -1.11 11.99 -1.12
CA ASP A 85 -0.86 11.97 0.32
C ASP A 85 0.64 12.19 0.64
N GLU A 86 0.99 12.18 1.93
CA GLU A 86 2.36 12.36 2.42
C GLU A 86 3.34 11.28 1.93
N LEU A 87 2.82 10.14 1.47
CA LEU A 87 3.57 9.03 0.90
C LEU A 87 3.61 9.08 -0.64
N LYS A 88 3.19 10.20 -1.24
CA LYS A 88 3.13 10.43 -2.69
C LYS A 88 2.18 9.47 -3.40
N ARG A 89 1.14 8.99 -2.72
CA ARG A 89 0.10 8.11 -3.27
C ARG A 89 -1.13 8.91 -3.70
N PRO A 90 -1.78 8.61 -4.84
CA PRO A 90 -3.02 9.26 -5.22
C PRO A 90 -4.15 9.06 -4.20
N LYS A 91 -4.68 10.14 -3.63
CA LYS A 91 -5.74 10.09 -2.61
C LYS A 91 -7.02 9.44 -3.10
N VAL A 92 -7.29 9.48 -4.40
CA VAL A 92 -8.45 8.80 -5.00
C VAL A 92 -8.43 7.28 -4.78
N PHE A 93 -7.24 6.66 -4.63
CA PHE A 93 -7.11 5.22 -4.39
C PHE A 93 -6.70 4.90 -2.94
N TYR A 94 -5.90 5.77 -2.32
CA TYR A 94 -5.26 5.52 -1.02
C TYR A 94 -5.70 6.52 0.07
N GLY A 95 -6.77 7.29 -0.16
CA GLY A 95 -7.20 8.33 0.77
C GLY A 95 -7.87 7.82 2.05
N ASN A 96 -8.43 6.61 2.00
CA ASN A 96 -9.18 6.01 3.11
C ASN A 96 -8.59 4.65 3.49
N LEU A 97 -8.77 4.26 4.75
CA LEU A 97 -8.45 2.91 5.21
C LEU A 97 -9.47 1.90 4.65
N ILE A 98 -9.00 0.68 4.39
CA ILE A 98 -9.86 -0.45 4.02
C ILE A 98 -10.99 -0.63 5.05
N HIS A 99 -10.69 -0.44 6.34
CA HIS A 99 -11.65 -0.65 7.42
C HIS A 99 -12.76 0.40 7.48
N GLU A 100 -12.56 1.60 6.92
CA GLU A 100 -13.60 2.62 6.84
C GLU A 100 -14.74 2.21 5.90
N ASN A 101 -14.42 1.43 4.87
CA ASN A 101 -15.37 1.04 3.82
C ASN A 101 -15.56 -0.49 3.76
N CYS A 102 -15.22 -1.21 4.82
CA CYS A 102 -15.36 -2.66 4.87
C CYS A 102 -16.82 -3.06 5.12
N PRO A 103 -17.47 -3.87 4.27
CA PRO A 103 -18.82 -4.38 4.51
C PRO A 103 -18.96 -5.19 5.81
N ARG A 104 -17.85 -5.70 6.37
CA ARG A 104 -17.83 -6.39 7.67
C ARG A 104 -17.69 -5.44 8.87
N ARG A 105 -17.79 -4.12 8.68
CA ARG A 105 -17.61 -3.12 9.74
C ARG A 105 -18.66 -3.23 10.85
N ALA A 106 -19.93 -3.46 10.51
CA ALA A 106 -20.98 -3.68 11.50
C ALA A 106 -20.66 -4.86 12.44
N TYR A 107 -20.10 -5.95 11.91
CA TYR A 107 -19.65 -7.07 12.74
C TYR A 107 -18.51 -6.67 13.69
N PHE A 108 -17.59 -5.79 13.26
CA PHE A 108 -16.53 -5.29 14.13
C PHE A 108 -17.12 -4.45 15.27
N ASP A 109 -18.01 -3.52 14.95
CA ASP A 109 -18.60 -2.59 15.92
C ASP A 109 -19.46 -3.33 16.97
N GLU A 110 -20.10 -4.44 16.59
CA GLU A 110 -20.86 -5.33 17.49
C GLU A 110 -19.98 -6.38 18.21
N GLY A 111 -18.67 -6.43 17.98
CA GLY A 111 -17.77 -7.42 18.57
C GLY A 111 -17.95 -8.86 18.03
N LYS A 112 -18.58 -9.02 16.87
CA LYS A 112 -18.83 -10.31 16.20
C LYS A 112 -17.65 -10.70 15.30
N PHE A 113 -16.68 -11.38 15.88
CA PHE A 113 -15.47 -11.80 15.17
C PHE A 113 -15.51 -13.27 14.73
N ALA A 114 -15.04 -13.53 13.51
CA ALA A 114 -14.73 -14.87 13.07
C ALA A 114 -13.53 -15.40 13.88
N ARG A 115 -13.62 -16.64 14.37
CA ARG A 115 -12.55 -17.31 15.12
C ARG A 115 -11.84 -18.36 14.29
N LYS A 116 -12.44 -18.79 13.18
CA LYS A 116 -11.86 -19.70 12.18
C LYS A 116 -12.12 -19.19 10.76
N PHE A 117 -11.26 -19.58 9.81
CA PHE A 117 -11.48 -19.29 8.40
C PHE A 117 -12.78 -19.96 7.92
N GLY A 118 -13.57 -19.23 7.14
CA GLY A 118 -14.88 -19.66 6.65
C GLY A 118 -16.06 -19.29 7.56
N GLU A 119 -15.82 -18.86 8.80
CA GLU A 119 -16.89 -18.35 9.66
C GLU A 119 -17.36 -16.94 9.22
N PRO A 120 -18.66 -16.63 9.41
CA PRO A 120 -19.14 -15.26 9.25
C PRO A 120 -18.54 -14.34 10.32
N GLY A 121 -18.60 -13.02 10.10
CA GLY A 121 -18.11 -12.03 11.05
C GLY A 121 -16.82 -11.33 10.61
N CYS A 122 -16.34 -10.40 11.44
CA CYS A 122 -15.13 -9.62 11.17
C CYS A 122 -13.86 -10.45 11.35
N LEU A 123 -12.89 -10.28 10.43
CA LEU A 123 -11.63 -11.04 10.40
C LEU A 123 -10.52 -10.44 11.30
N ASN A 124 -10.85 -9.50 12.18
CA ASN A 124 -9.86 -8.83 13.04
C ASN A 124 -9.06 -9.81 13.90
N GLU A 125 -9.75 -10.78 14.51
CA GLU A 125 -9.15 -11.80 15.37
C GLU A 125 -8.37 -12.87 14.58
N LEU A 126 -8.53 -12.90 13.25
CA LEU A 126 -7.72 -13.69 12.32
C LEU A 126 -6.55 -12.88 11.72
N GLY A 127 -6.30 -11.67 12.23
CA GLY A 127 -5.16 -10.84 11.86
C GLY A 127 -5.38 -9.85 10.72
N CYS A 128 -6.63 -9.48 10.41
CA CYS A 128 -6.91 -8.51 9.36
C CYS A 128 -6.24 -7.15 9.62
N LYS A 129 -5.41 -6.70 8.68
CA LYS A 129 -4.69 -5.42 8.71
C LYS A 129 -5.45 -4.27 8.04
N GLY A 130 -6.72 -4.48 7.70
CA GLY A 130 -7.58 -3.45 7.11
C GLY A 130 -7.64 -2.12 7.90
N PRO A 131 -7.59 -2.11 9.24
CA PRO A 131 -7.57 -0.88 10.04
C PRO A 131 -6.34 0.01 9.88
N VAL A 132 -5.27 -0.48 9.26
CA VAL A 132 -4.02 0.28 9.04
C VAL A 132 -3.61 0.35 7.57
N THR A 133 -4.44 -0.18 6.67
CA THR A 133 -4.12 -0.27 5.24
C THR A 133 -4.97 0.70 4.45
N HIS A 134 -4.34 1.63 3.77
CA HIS A 134 -4.96 2.57 2.84
C HIS A 134 -5.07 1.91 1.48
N ALA A 135 -6.31 1.70 1.03
CA ALA A 135 -6.65 1.25 -0.33
C ALA A 135 -8.17 1.20 -0.49
N ASP A 136 -8.65 1.41 -1.71
CA ASP A 136 -10.08 1.29 -2.07
C ASP A 136 -10.52 -0.15 -2.40
N CYS A 137 -9.75 -1.18 -2.01
CA CYS A 137 -10.00 -2.60 -2.36
C CYS A 137 -11.42 -3.07 -2.02
N SER A 138 -12.05 -2.55 -0.97
CA SER A 138 -13.42 -2.92 -0.58
C SER A 138 -14.51 -2.25 -1.42
N LEU A 139 -14.19 -1.12 -2.05
CA LEU A 139 -15.09 -0.33 -2.87
C LEU A 139 -15.02 -0.78 -4.33
N ARG A 140 -13.80 -0.84 -4.87
CA ARG A 140 -13.55 -1.21 -6.28
C ARG A 140 -13.57 -2.71 -6.52
N MET A 141 -13.19 -3.48 -5.49
CA MET A 141 -12.87 -4.90 -5.60
C MET A 141 -11.78 -5.14 -6.66
N TRP A 142 -11.52 -6.41 -6.98
CA TRP A 142 -10.51 -6.87 -7.92
C TRP A 142 -11.16 -7.59 -9.09
N ASN A 143 -10.46 -7.58 -10.22
CA ASN A 143 -10.83 -8.33 -11.42
C ASN A 143 -12.24 -7.97 -11.91
N HIS A 144 -12.45 -6.70 -12.30
CA HIS A 144 -13.74 -6.19 -12.77
C HIS A 144 -14.84 -6.30 -11.70
N GLY A 145 -14.55 -5.86 -10.48
CA GLY A 145 -15.57 -5.85 -9.42
C GLY A 145 -15.91 -7.24 -8.86
N THR A 146 -15.14 -8.29 -9.19
CA THR A 146 -15.50 -9.67 -8.86
C THR A 146 -15.44 -9.93 -7.36
N ASN A 147 -14.29 -9.69 -6.74
CA ASN A 147 -14.10 -9.93 -5.30
C ASN A 147 -12.84 -9.23 -4.78
N TRP A 148 -12.49 -9.39 -3.52
CA TRP A 148 -11.31 -8.82 -2.87
C TRP A 148 -10.94 -9.68 -1.66
N CYS A 149 -9.80 -9.41 -1.01
CA CYS A 149 -9.25 -10.30 0.03
C CYS A 149 -10.28 -10.67 1.12
N ILE A 150 -10.85 -9.66 1.79
CA ILE A 150 -11.78 -9.87 2.92
C ILE A 150 -13.13 -10.40 2.43
N GLY A 151 -13.57 -10.00 1.22
CA GLY A 151 -14.76 -10.55 0.57
C GLY A 151 -14.63 -12.05 0.33
N ALA A 152 -13.44 -12.52 -0.07
CA ALA A 152 -13.10 -13.93 -0.22
C ALA A 152 -12.79 -14.65 1.11
N GLY A 153 -12.94 -13.98 2.27
CA GLY A 153 -12.70 -14.56 3.59
C GLY A 153 -11.23 -14.57 4.03
N SER A 154 -10.34 -13.92 3.30
CA SER A 154 -8.92 -13.77 3.65
C SER A 154 -8.64 -12.43 4.33
N PRO A 155 -7.91 -12.39 5.47
CA PRO A 155 -7.51 -11.16 6.11
C PRO A 155 -6.69 -10.26 5.18
N CYS A 156 -6.90 -8.95 5.26
CA CYS A 156 -5.97 -8.00 4.65
C CYS A 156 -4.59 -8.16 5.30
N ILE A 157 -3.53 -8.15 4.49
CA ILE A 157 -2.14 -8.32 4.95
C ILE A 157 -1.33 -7.02 4.97
N GLY A 158 -1.95 -5.87 4.69
CA GLY A 158 -1.25 -4.59 4.67
C GLY A 158 -0.36 -4.34 3.47
N CYS A 159 -0.59 -5.03 2.34
CA CYS A 159 0.33 -5.03 1.21
C CYS A 159 0.57 -3.65 0.57
N CYS A 160 -0.27 -2.64 0.82
CA CYS A 160 -0.13 -1.28 0.28
C CYS A 160 0.67 -0.33 1.20
N GLU A 161 1.07 -0.78 2.40
CA GLU A 161 1.72 0.07 3.39
C GLU A 161 3.24 -0.06 3.38
N PRO A 162 3.99 1.01 3.74
CA PRO A 162 5.45 0.96 3.87
C PRO A 162 5.95 -0.08 4.87
N GLY A 163 5.15 -0.39 5.89
CA GLY A 163 5.48 -1.40 6.90
C GLY A 163 5.44 -2.85 6.40
N PHE A 164 4.94 -3.11 5.18
CA PHE A 164 4.88 -4.45 4.63
C PHE A 164 6.25 -4.98 4.19
N PRO A 165 6.65 -6.20 4.60
CA PRO A 165 5.88 -7.17 5.38
C PRO A 165 6.08 -7.09 6.90
N ASP A 166 7.21 -6.54 7.36
CA ASP A 166 7.71 -6.79 8.71
C ASP A 166 6.84 -6.22 9.83
N LEU A 167 6.31 -5.00 9.67
CA LEU A 167 5.49 -4.35 10.72
C LEU A 167 4.04 -4.85 10.77
N VAL A 168 3.64 -5.61 9.74
CA VAL A 168 2.31 -6.23 9.63
C VAL A 168 2.38 -7.75 9.75
N ALA A 169 3.56 -8.29 9.99
CA ALA A 169 3.76 -9.68 10.36
C ALA A 169 3.70 -9.83 11.89
N PRO A 170 3.23 -10.98 12.42
CA PRO A 170 2.66 -12.11 11.70
C PRO A 170 1.27 -11.82 11.11
N PHE A 171 1.01 -12.23 9.86
CA PHE A 171 -0.21 -11.86 9.15
C PHE A 171 -1.50 -12.36 9.81
N TYR A 172 -1.47 -13.56 10.41
CA TYR A 172 -2.63 -14.19 11.04
C TYR A 172 -2.79 -13.90 12.53
N GLN A 173 -2.06 -12.90 13.03
CA GLN A 173 -2.22 -12.40 14.39
C GLN A 173 -2.84 -11.02 14.35
N LYS A 174 -3.76 -10.76 15.29
CA LYS A 174 -4.30 -9.42 15.51
C LYS A 174 -3.15 -8.44 15.74
N LEU A 175 -3.27 -7.23 15.22
CA LEU A 175 -2.30 -6.18 15.49
C LEU A 175 -2.28 -5.88 16.98
N ASP A 176 -1.08 -5.78 17.53
CA ASP A 176 -0.87 -5.24 18.87
C ASP A 176 -0.95 -3.70 18.83
N ASP A 177 -1.31 -3.09 19.96
CA ASP A 177 -1.41 -1.64 20.06
C ASP A 177 -0.05 -0.95 19.92
N ALA A 178 1.05 -1.69 20.11
CA ALA A 178 2.42 -1.18 20.06
C ALA A 178 2.87 -0.80 18.64
N ASN A 179 2.51 -1.59 17.62
CA ASN A 179 2.98 -1.38 16.25
C ASN A 179 2.00 -0.60 15.36
N MET A 180 0.74 -0.45 15.77
CA MET A 180 -0.29 0.29 15.04
C MET A 180 0.15 1.70 14.55
N PRO A 181 0.85 2.54 15.35
CA PRO A 181 1.17 3.92 14.95
C PRO A 181 2.25 4.06 13.87
N THR A 182 2.96 2.97 13.51
CA THR A 182 4.15 3.03 12.66
C THR A 182 3.97 2.40 11.29
N ILE A 183 2.95 1.55 11.08
CA ILE A 183 2.75 0.78 9.84
C ILE A 183 2.58 1.68 8.59
N GLY A 184 1.90 2.81 8.74
CA GLY A 184 1.66 3.80 7.67
C GLY A 184 2.74 4.87 7.52
N LYS A 185 3.91 4.72 8.18
CA LYS A 185 5.01 5.69 8.12
C LYS A 185 6.22 5.11 7.39
N LEU A 186 6.95 5.95 6.67
CA LEU A 186 8.23 5.56 6.05
C LEU A 186 9.28 5.31 7.15
N GLN A 187 9.87 4.12 7.16
CA GLN A 187 10.97 3.79 8.07
C GLN A 187 12.20 4.67 7.77
N GLY A 188 12.66 5.43 8.78
CA GLY A 188 13.80 6.35 8.67
C GLY A 188 13.43 7.85 8.62
N LYS A 189 12.14 8.21 8.75
CA LYS A 189 11.70 9.57 9.10
C LYS A 189 11.36 9.66 10.59
N GLU A 190 12.31 9.31 11.45
CA GLU A 190 12.32 9.86 12.80
C GLU A 190 12.84 11.30 12.68
N LYS A 191 12.19 12.24 13.38
CA LYS A 191 12.65 13.63 13.44
C LYS A 191 14.07 13.72 14.00
#